data_AF-A0A8J8PRB5-F1
#
_entry.id   AF-A0A8J8PRB5-F1
#
_cell.length_a   1.000
_cell.length_b   1.000
_cell.length_c   1.000
_cell.angle_alpha   90.00
_cell.angle_beta   90.00
_cell.angle_gamma   90.00
#
_symmetry.space_group_name_H-M   'P 1'
#
loop_
_entity.id
_entity.type
_entity.pdbx_description
1 polymer ?
#
loop_
_entity_poly.entity_id
_entity_poly.type
_entity_poly.pdbx_seq_one_letter_code
_entity_poly.pdbx_strand_id
1 'polypeptide(L)'
;IFRGLKKDSKLLVNSPKDVNLSWKTYTVNATRIAIDLGLVKSGWPMVNVIMLGPLVKILGMPKLESLEKAIREEFDGKVAELNIKAVRIAYEQLRESYVLA
;
A
#
# COMPACT_ATOMS: atom_id res chain seq x y z
N ILE A 1 -15.49 7.74 11.14
CA ILE A 1 -14.26 7.46 10.37
C ILE A 1 -14.00 8.54 9.31
N PHE A 2 -14.98 8.95 8.48
CA PHE A 2 -14.73 9.91 7.38
C PHE A 2 -14.87 11.41 7.72
N ARG A 3 -14.92 11.79 9.02
CA ARG A 3 -15.02 13.21 9.40
C ARG A 3 -13.69 13.91 9.06
N GLY A 4 -13.75 15.02 8.34
CA GLY A 4 -12.58 15.82 7.94
C GLY A 4 -12.06 15.58 6.52
N LEU A 5 -12.60 14.60 5.78
CA LEU A 5 -12.27 14.40 4.38
C LEU A 5 -12.96 15.44 3.49
N LYS A 6 -12.19 16.07 2.59
CA LYS A 6 -12.71 16.94 1.53
C LYS A 6 -13.33 16.11 0.41
N LYS A 7 -14.22 16.70 -0.41
CA LYS A 7 -14.90 15.99 -1.51
C LYS A 7 -13.94 15.37 -2.54
N ASP A 8 -12.79 15.98 -2.75
CA ASP A 8 -11.74 15.58 -3.69
C ASP A 8 -10.66 14.65 -3.08
N SER A 9 -10.86 14.20 -1.85
CA SER A 9 -9.92 13.28 -1.18
C SER A 9 -9.80 11.97 -1.96
N LYS A 10 -8.57 11.43 -2.01
CA LYS A 10 -8.31 10.07 -2.49
C LYS A 10 -8.20 9.13 -1.30
N LEU A 11 -8.81 7.97 -1.38
CA LEU A 11 -8.74 6.95 -0.33
C LEU A 11 -7.87 5.79 -0.78
N LEU A 12 -6.94 5.37 0.06
CA LEU A 12 -6.16 4.15 -0.14
C LEU A 12 -6.54 3.16 0.97
N VAL A 13 -7.07 2.01 0.58
CA VAL A 13 -7.66 1.04 1.49
C VAL A 13 -6.97 -0.32 1.33
N ASN A 14 -6.56 -0.92 2.44
CA ASN A 14 -6.15 -2.32 2.47
C ASN A 14 -7.41 -3.21 2.46
N SER A 15 -7.69 -3.89 1.34
CA SER A 15 -8.85 -4.77 1.21
C SER A 15 -8.62 -5.86 0.15
N PRO A 16 -9.13 -7.09 0.35
CA PRO A 16 -9.06 -8.15 -0.65
C PRO A 16 -9.92 -7.90 -1.89
N LYS A 17 -10.89 -7.00 -1.79
CA LYS A 17 -11.88 -6.69 -2.83
C LYS A 17 -12.03 -5.18 -2.99
N ASP A 18 -12.54 -4.75 -4.13
CA ASP A 18 -12.77 -3.33 -4.37
C ASP A 18 -13.76 -2.75 -3.36
N VAL A 19 -13.51 -1.49 -3.00
CA VAL A 19 -14.28 -0.76 -2.00
C VAL A 19 -14.93 0.43 -2.68
N ASN A 20 -16.26 0.48 -2.63
CA ASN A 20 -17.05 1.56 -3.22
C ASN A 20 -17.41 2.57 -2.13
N LEU A 21 -16.81 3.76 -2.21
CA LEU A 21 -17.08 4.88 -1.33
C LEU A 21 -17.38 6.12 -2.18
N SER A 22 -17.88 7.18 -1.54
CA SER A 22 -18.19 8.46 -2.18
C SER A 22 -16.96 9.24 -2.67
N TRP A 23 -15.76 8.67 -2.57
CA TRP A 23 -14.49 9.25 -2.98
C TRP A 23 -13.78 8.35 -3.96
N LYS A 24 -12.82 8.93 -4.68
CA LYS A 24 -11.89 8.16 -5.51
C LYS A 24 -11.13 7.16 -4.63
N THR A 25 -11.38 5.88 -4.83
CA THR A 25 -10.91 4.83 -3.92
C THR A 25 -9.93 3.91 -4.63
N TYR A 26 -8.81 3.67 -3.96
CA TYR A 26 -7.74 2.81 -4.37
C TYR A 26 -7.66 1.64 -3.40
N THR A 27 -7.50 0.43 -3.94
CA THR A 27 -7.48 -0.78 -3.13
C THR A 27 -6.27 -1.65 -3.45
N VAL A 28 -5.67 -2.22 -2.41
CA VAL A 28 -4.67 -3.29 -2.50
C VAL A 28 -4.88 -4.30 -1.38
N ASN A 29 -4.52 -5.56 -1.58
CA ASN A 29 -4.58 -6.57 -0.52
C ASN A 29 -3.20 -6.72 0.15
N ALA A 30 -2.78 -5.68 0.89
CA ALA A 30 -1.49 -5.68 1.57
C ALA A 30 -1.39 -6.79 2.62
N THR A 31 -2.50 -7.17 3.25
CA THR A 31 -2.55 -8.31 4.17
C THR A 31 -2.12 -9.61 3.50
N ARG A 32 -2.65 -9.90 2.32
CA ARG A 32 -2.27 -11.11 1.57
C ARG A 32 -0.82 -11.07 1.12
N ILE A 33 -0.34 -9.93 0.64
CA ILE A 33 1.06 -9.74 0.24
C ILE A 33 2.00 -10.00 1.44
N ALA A 34 1.68 -9.49 2.62
CA ALA A 34 2.47 -9.73 3.83
C ALA A 34 2.53 -11.22 4.18
N ILE A 35 1.39 -11.91 4.14
CA ILE A 35 1.31 -13.35 4.44
C ILE A 35 2.11 -14.17 3.42
N ASP A 36 1.92 -13.92 2.12
CA ASP A 36 2.57 -14.67 1.04
C ASP A 36 4.10 -14.51 1.06
N LEU A 37 4.61 -13.38 1.57
CA LEU A 37 6.04 -13.10 1.68
C LEU A 37 6.63 -13.43 3.06
N GLY A 38 5.83 -13.93 4.00
CA GLY A 38 6.28 -14.23 5.36
C GLY A 38 6.62 -12.98 6.20
N LEU A 39 6.12 -11.80 5.83
CA LEU A 39 6.20 -10.57 6.62
C LEU A 39 5.15 -10.58 7.74
N VAL A 40 5.24 -11.60 8.60
CA VAL A 40 4.34 -11.84 9.72
C VAL A 40 5.14 -11.85 11.01
N LYS A 41 4.77 -10.97 11.95
CA LYS A 41 5.41 -10.88 13.27
C LYS A 41 4.39 -11.26 14.35
N SER A 42 4.67 -12.34 15.09
CA SER A 42 3.79 -12.85 16.14
C SER A 42 2.33 -13.07 15.68
N GLY A 43 2.16 -13.60 14.46
CA GLY A 43 0.84 -13.82 13.85
C GLY A 43 0.21 -12.59 13.19
N TRP A 44 0.82 -11.41 13.32
CA TRP A 44 0.33 -10.17 12.73
C TRP A 44 0.97 -9.91 11.36
N PRO A 45 0.19 -9.67 10.29
CA PRO A 45 0.71 -9.25 8.99
C PRO A 45 1.24 -7.81 9.03
N MET A 46 2.48 -7.58 8.60
CA MET A 46 3.12 -6.27 8.60
C MET A 46 2.80 -5.52 7.31
N VAL A 47 1.71 -4.74 7.32
CA VAL A 47 1.18 -4.07 6.11
C VAL A 47 1.64 -2.63 5.94
N ASN A 48 2.17 -1.99 6.98
CA ASN A 48 2.49 -0.56 7.01
C ASN A 48 3.45 -0.14 5.89
N VAL A 49 4.57 -0.85 5.72
CA VAL A 49 5.55 -0.56 4.66
C VAL A 49 4.98 -0.88 3.29
N ILE A 50 4.27 -2.01 3.17
CA ILE A 50 3.64 -2.47 1.92
C ILE A 50 2.70 -1.40 1.35
N MET A 51 1.92 -0.73 2.20
CA MET A 51 0.99 0.32 1.81
C MET A 51 1.68 1.59 1.26
N LEU A 52 2.98 1.78 1.49
CA LEU A 52 3.73 2.91 0.92
C LEU A 52 3.89 2.80 -0.60
N GLY A 53 3.95 1.58 -1.16
CA GLY A 53 4.03 1.37 -2.61
C GLY A 53 2.85 1.99 -3.37
N PRO A 54 1.60 1.59 -3.09
CA PRO A 54 0.42 2.23 -3.64
C PRO A 54 0.36 3.73 -3.38
N LEU A 55 0.77 4.17 -2.18
CA LEU A 55 0.74 5.59 -1.81
C LEU A 55 1.62 6.43 -2.75
N VAL A 56 2.88 6.03 -2.97
CA VAL A 56 3.78 6.78 -3.86
C VAL A 56 3.29 6.76 -5.31
N LYS A 57 2.63 5.67 -5.75
CA LYS A 57 1.97 5.60 -7.06
C LYS A 57 0.84 6.63 -7.20
N ILE A 58 -0.01 6.74 -6.19
CA ILE A 58 -1.17 7.65 -6.18
C ILE A 58 -0.71 9.12 -6.15
N LEU A 59 0.35 9.41 -5.40
CA LEU A 59 0.92 10.75 -5.29
C LEU A 59 1.73 11.14 -6.54
N GLY A 60 2.27 10.17 -7.28
CA GLY A 60 3.22 10.41 -8.37
C GLY A 60 4.60 10.88 -7.89
N MET A 61 4.81 10.91 -6.56
CA MET A 61 6.06 11.29 -5.91
C MET A 61 6.13 10.69 -4.49
N PRO A 62 7.35 10.43 -3.96
CA PRO A 62 8.62 10.35 -4.69
C PRO A 62 8.63 9.17 -5.68
N LYS A 63 9.75 8.99 -6.41
CA LYS A 63 9.92 7.81 -7.27
C LYS A 63 9.99 6.53 -6.42
N LEU A 64 9.58 5.40 -7.01
CA LEU A 64 9.60 4.10 -6.32
C LEU A 64 11.01 3.74 -5.84
N GLU A 65 12.04 4.05 -6.62
CA GLU A 65 13.45 3.81 -6.28
C GLU A 65 13.88 4.58 -5.03
N SER A 66 13.33 5.78 -4.81
CA SER A 66 13.61 6.56 -3.60
C SER A 66 13.01 5.91 -2.36
N LEU A 67 11.79 5.37 -2.46
CA LEU A 67 11.17 4.59 -1.39
C LEU A 67 11.98 3.32 -1.12
N GLU A 68 12.42 2.62 -2.16
CA GLU A 68 13.27 1.44 -2.01
C GLU A 68 14.63 1.74 -1.34
N LYS A 69 15.23 2.90 -1.63
CA LYS A 69 16.45 3.36 -0.95
C LYS A 69 16.19 3.59 0.54
N ALA A 70 15.11 4.29 0.88
CA ALA A 70 14.73 4.53 2.27
C ALA A 70 14.48 3.22 3.04
N ILE A 71 13.88 2.21 2.41
CA ILE A 71 13.66 0.90 3.03
C ILE A 71 14.99 0.18 3.32
N ARG A 72 16.02 0.33 2.47
CA ARG A 72 17.37 -0.22 2.73
C ARG A 72 18.11 0.50 3.84
N GLU A 73 17.79 1.77 4.07
CA GLU A 73 18.38 2.55 5.16
C GLU A 73 17.70 2.24 6.50
N GLU A 74 16.41 1.91 6.49
CA GLU A 74 15.62 1.61 7.70
C GLU A 74 15.71 0.15 8.16
N PHE A 75 15.87 -0.80 7.23
CA PHE A 75 15.86 -2.24 7.53
C PHE A 75 17.12 -2.93 6.99
N ASP A 76 17.54 -3.99 7.67
CA ASP A 76 18.71 -4.77 7.29
C ASP A 76 18.37 -6.10 6.59
N GLY A 77 19.29 -6.51 5.71
CA GLY A 77 19.35 -7.84 5.12
C GLY A 77 18.03 -8.32 4.51
N LYS A 78 17.61 -9.53 4.87
CA LYS A 78 16.43 -10.17 4.28
C LYS A 78 15.14 -9.40 4.55
N VAL A 79 15.03 -8.68 5.66
CA VAL A 79 13.83 -7.90 6.00
C VAL A 79 13.68 -6.71 5.05
N ALA A 80 14.78 -6.04 4.70
CA ALA A 80 14.77 -4.97 3.70
C ALA A 80 14.26 -5.50 2.35
N GLU A 81 14.89 -6.56 1.84
CA GLU A 81 14.58 -7.12 0.52
C GLU A 81 13.13 -7.63 0.42
N LEU A 82 12.60 -8.23 1.49
CA LEU A 82 11.19 -8.63 1.54
C LEU A 82 10.25 -7.42 1.53
N ASN A 83 10.55 -6.36 2.27
CA ASN A 83 9.73 -5.14 2.26
C ASN A 83 9.76 -4.44 0.89
N ILE A 84 10.91 -4.37 0.23
CA ILE A 84 11.05 -3.84 -1.13
C ILE A 84 10.21 -4.65 -2.12
N LYS A 85 10.32 -5.98 -2.06
CA LYS A 85 9.52 -6.86 -2.91
C LYS A 85 8.02 -6.65 -2.67
N ALA A 86 7.62 -6.55 -1.39
CA ALA A 86 6.22 -6.33 -1.02
C ALA A 86 5.69 -4.99 -1.54
N VAL A 87 6.48 -3.92 -1.41
CA VAL A 87 6.16 -2.58 -1.90
C VAL A 87 6.00 -2.55 -3.42
N ARG A 88 6.89 -3.22 -4.17
CA ARG A 88 6.77 -3.35 -5.63
C ARG A 88 5.48 -4.05 -6.04
N ILE A 89 5.19 -5.20 -5.42
CA ILE A 89 3.95 -5.95 -5.69
C ILE A 89 2.72 -5.07 -5.40
N ALA A 90 2.71 -4.37 -4.27
CA ALA A 90 1.59 -3.51 -3.91
C ALA A 90 1.46 -2.29 -4.84
N TYR A 91 2.56 -1.70 -5.28
CA TYR A 91 2.60 -0.64 -6.29
C TYR A 91 1.95 -1.12 -7.61
N GLU A 92 2.29 -2.33 -8.06
CA GLU A 92 1.78 -2.91 -9.29
C GLU A 92 0.30 -3.33 -9.19
N GLN A 93 -0.09 -3.99 -8.10
CA GLN A 93 -1.45 -4.55 -7.89
C GLN A 93 -2.51 -3.52 -7.48
N LEU A 94 -2.17 -2.24 -7.42
CA LEU A 94 -3.11 -1.19 -7.05
C LEU A 94 -4.30 -1.16 -8.01
N ARG A 95 -5.50 -1.34 -7.47
CA ARG A 95 -6.77 -1.21 -8.20
C ARG A 95 -7.42 0.12 -7.89
N GLU A 96 -8.09 0.70 -8.89
CA GLU A 96 -8.85 1.93 -8.77
C GLU A 96 -10.32 1.63 -9.01
N SER A 97 -11.18 2.07 -8.08
CA SER A 97 -12.64 2.02 -8.22
C SER A 97 -13.23 3.42 -8.08
N TYR A 98 -14.26 3.70 -8.88
CA TYR A 98 -15.06 4.91 -8.78
C TYR A 98 -16.54 4.54 -8.80
N VAL A 99 -17.33 5.22 -7.98
CA VAL A 99 -18.79 5.21 -8.13
C VAL A 99 -19.12 6.31 -9.13
N LEU A 100 -19.68 5.95 -10.28
CA LEU A 100 -20.35 6.93 -11.15
C LEU A 100 -21.49 7.52 -10.33
N ALA A 101 -21.42 8.82 -10.06
CA ALA A 101 -22.56 9.56 -9.55
C ALA A 101 -23.65 9.66 -10.62
#